data_AF-A0A2S4HBF4-F1
#
_entry.id   AF-A0A2S4HBF4-F1
#
_cell.length_a   1.000
_cell.length_b   1.000
_cell.length_c   1.000
_cell.angle_alpha   90.00
_cell.angle_beta   90.00
_cell.angle_gamma   90.00
#
_symmetry.space_group_name_H-M   'P 1'
#
loop_
_entity.id
_entity.type
_entity.pdbx_description
1 polymer ?
#
loop_
_entity_poly.entity_id
_entity_poly.type
_entity_poly.pdbx_seq_one_letter_code
_entity_poly.pdbx_strand_id
1 'polypeptide(L)'
;MINGLLGIAAAIGGITCLYLSWQKRPQNQTWLMPMGWLLNLASCVFLIRGYGGEFGVAYGLMLLPLLAWLMVLFNLEIKRKNQRATENVVFVVPATRTMLRHIALFFIVVPLSGAASAYISVALATFVPWSRVNAVVLVVMIAPLVWGLAAWWACADPTRYRPTLGISIAGLIGAAIVYSQ
;
A
#
# COMPACT_ATOMS: atom_id res chain seq x y z
N MET A 1 13.59 -21.35 -15.45
CA MET A 1 14.70 -20.36 -15.38
C MET A 1 14.63 -19.31 -16.50
N ILE A 2 14.54 -19.71 -17.78
CA ILE A 2 14.47 -18.77 -18.92
C ILE A 2 13.31 -17.76 -18.80
N ASN A 3 12.10 -18.22 -18.47
CA ASN A 3 10.93 -17.35 -18.27
C ASN A 3 11.13 -16.31 -17.15
N GLY A 4 11.87 -16.65 -16.09
CA GLY A 4 12.16 -15.72 -15.00
C GLY A 4 13.06 -14.58 -15.47
N LEU A 5 14.12 -14.88 -16.22
CA LEU A 5 15.02 -13.88 -16.80
C LEU A 5 14.31 -12.98 -17.80
N LEU A 6 13.46 -13.55 -18.66
CA LEU A 6 12.63 -12.78 -19.60
C LEU A 6 11.65 -11.85 -18.87
N GLY A 7 11.05 -12.33 -17.78
CA GLY A 7 10.18 -11.52 -16.93
C GLY A 7 10.92 -10.31 -16.33
N ILE A 8 12.11 -10.52 -15.78
CA ILE A 8 12.93 -9.44 -15.20
C ILE A 8 13.36 -8.43 -16.29
N ALA A 9 13.83 -8.92 -17.44
CA ALA A 9 14.24 -8.05 -18.55
C ALA A 9 13.07 -7.20 -19.06
N ALA A 10 11.87 -7.79 -19.19
CA ALA A 10 10.67 -7.07 -19.58
C ALA A 10 10.26 -6.00 -18.56
N ALA A 11 10.39 -6.27 -17.24
CA ALA A 11 10.09 -5.29 -16.20
C ALA A 11 11.05 -4.09 -16.26
N ILE A 12 12.36 -4.34 -16.42
CA ILE A 12 13.36 -3.28 -16.56
C ILE A 12 13.07 -2.42 -17.79
N GLY A 13 12.81 -3.06 -18.94
CA GLY A 13 12.45 -2.36 -20.18
C GLY A 13 11.17 -1.54 -20.04
N GLY A 14 10.13 -2.10 -19.42
CA GLY A 14 8.85 -1.44 -19.20
C GLY A 14 8.96 -0.20 -18.32
N ILE A 15 9.67 -0.30 -17.20
CA ILE A 15 9.90 0.83 -16.28
C ILE A 15 10.79 1.90 -16.92
N THR A 16 11.80 1.49 -17.69
CA THR A 16 12.64 2.44 -18.44
C THR A 16 11.80 3.22 -19.46
N CYS A 17 10.91 2.55 -20.20
CA CYS A 17 10.00 3.22 -21.14
C CYS A 17 9.08 4.22 -20.43
N LEU A 18 8.50 3.83 -19.28
CA LEU A 18 7.67 4.72 -18.48
C LEU A 18 8.47 5.92 -17.95
N TYR A 19 9.67 5.69 -17.44
CA TYR A 19 10.55 6.76 -16.96
C TYR A 19 10.89 7.77 -18.07
N LEU A 20 11.28 7.29 -19.24
CA LEU A 20 11.58 8.15 -20.40
C LEU A 20 10.35 8.93 -20.87
N SER A 21 9.16 8.31 -20.83
CA SER A 21 7.90 8.98 -21.19
C SER A 21 7.56 10.15 -20.25
N TRP A 22 8.08 10.14 -19.02
CA TRP A 22 7.87 11.19 -18.02
C TRP A 22 8.95 12.28 -18.07
N GLN A 23 10.19 11.93 -18.41
CA GLN A 23 11.31 12.87 -18.40
C GLN A 23 11.22 13.91 -19.53
N LYS A 24 10.73 13.51 -20.71
CA LYS A 24 10.58 14.41 -21.86
C LYS A 24 9.15 14.27 -22.36
N ARG A 25 8.42 15.39 -22.49
CA ARG A 25 7.10 15.45 -23.16
C ARG A 25 7.18 15.91 -24.63
N PRO A 26 8.03 15.37 -25.52
CA PRO A 26 7.92 15.68 -26.94
C PRO A 26 6.78 14.85 -27.54
N GLN A 27 6.05 15.46 -28.48
CA GLN A 27 4.87 14.89 -29.15
C GLN A 27 5.11 13.54 -29.86
N ASN A 28 6.38 13.15 -30.06
CA ASN A 28 6.80 11.90 -30.70
C ASN A 28 7.06 10.72 -29.72
N GLN A 29 6.90 10.92 -28.40
CA GLN A 29 7.17 9.90 -27.38
C GLN A 29 5.92 9.35 -26.69
N THR A 30 4.74 9.70 -27.20
CA THR A 30 3.43 9.26 -26.69
C THR A 30 3.24 7.74 -26.72
N TRP A 31 4.00 7.03 -27.58
CA TRP A 31 3.96 5.57 -27.68
C TRP A 31 4.73 4.84 -26.57
N LEU A 32 5.66 5.51 -25.89
CA LEU A 32 6.47 4.90 -24.82
C LEU A 32 5.64 4.54 -23.59
N MET A 33 4.60 5.33 -23.30
CA MET A 33 3.69 5.08 -22.17
C MET A 33 2.90 3.77 -22.33
N PRO A 34 2.12 3.54 -23.42
CA PRO A 34 1.42 2.27 -23.60
C PRO A 34 2.39 1.09 -23.76
N MET A 35 3.54 1.29 -24.42
CA MET A 35 4.57 0.25 -24.56
C MET A 35 5.12 -0.19 -23.19
N GLY A 36 5.41 0.76 -22.31
CA GLY A 36 5.89 0.48 -20.96
C GLY A 36 4.91 -0.35 -20.13
N TRP A 37 3.61 -0.04 -20.22
CA TRP A 37 2.56 -0.83 -19.57
C TRP A 37 2.44 -2.24 -20.15
N LEU A 38 2.50 -2.39 -21.47
CA LEU A 38 2.46 -3.70 -22.13
C LEU A 38 3.66 -4.57 -21.74
N LEU A 39 4.87 -4.00 -21.67
CA LEU A 39 6.05 -4.73 -21.20
C LEU A 39 5.94 -5.17 -19.74
N ASN A 40 5.37 -4.33 -18.88
CA ASN A 40 5.14 -4.69 -17.47
C ASN A 40 4.07 -5.79 -17.30
N LEU A 41 3.02 -5.77 -18.13
CA LEU A 41 2.05 -6.87 -18.19
C LEU A 41 2.69 -8.16 -18.70
N ALA A 42 3.49 -8.08 -19.77
CA ALA A 42 4.22 -9.21 -20.31
C ALA A 42 5.19 -9.80 -19.27
N SER A 43 5.88 -8.95 -18.50
CA SER A 43 6.72 -9.37 -17.38
C SER A 43 5.96 -10.22 -16.37
N CYS A 44 4.76 -9.80 -15.96
CA CYS A 44 3.91 -10.56 -15.04
C CYS A 44 3.54 -11.93 -15.62
N VAL A 45 3.20 -12.01 -16.91
CA VAL A 45 2.88 -13.28 -17.59
C VAL A 45 4.09 -14.23 -17.60
N PHE A 46 5.29 -13.72 -17.87
CA PHE A 46 6.51 -14.53 -17.85
C PHE A 46 6.86 -15.03 -16.44
N LEU A 47 6.68 -14.20 -15.42
CA LEU A 47 6.90 -14.59 -14.02
C LEU A 47 5.88 -15.63 -13.55
N ILE A 48 4.60 -15.49 -13.90
CA ILE A 48 3.56 -16.49 -13.64
C ILE A 48 3.89 -17.83 -14.28
N ARG A 49 4.31 -17.83 -15.55
CA ARG A 49 4.74 -19.06 -16.24
C ARG A 49 6.03 -19.65 -15.68
N GLY A 50 6.88 -18.84 -15.05
CA GLY A 50 8.17 -19.26 -14.52
C GLY A 50 8.10 -19.85 -13.10
N TYR A 51 7.26 -19.28 -12.24
CA TYR A 51 7.23 -19.57 -10.80
C TYR A 51 5.84 -20.02 -10.29
N GLY A 52 4.86 -20.13 -11.19
CA GLY A 52 3.47 -20.43 -10.84
C GLY A 52 2.65 -19.16 -10.60
N GLY A 53 1.32 -19.32 -10.51
CA GLY A 53 0.38 -18.20 -10.36
C GLY A 53 0.62 -17.37 -9.11
N GLU A 54 0.69 -18.01 -7.95
CA GLU A 54 0.81 -17.34 -6.66
C GLU A 54 2.14 -16.57 -6.54
N PHE A 55 3.27 -17.27 -6.74
CA PHE A 55 4.59 -16.66 -6.64
C PHE A 55 4.88 -15.68 -7.79
N GLY A 56 4.43 -15.97 -9.01
CA GLY A 56 4.66 -15.09 -10.15
C GLY A 56 3.96 -13.74 -10.02
N VAL A 57 2.72 -13.73 -9.50
CA VAL A 57 2.01 -12.47 -9.21
C VAL A 57 2.70 -11.72 -8.07
N ALA A 58 3.08 -12.40 -6.98
CA ALA A 58 3.79 -11.79 -5.86
C ALA A 58 5.12 -11.15 -6.32
N TYR A 59 5.92 -11.86 -7.12
CA TYR A 59 7.17 -11.34 -7.66
C TYR A 59 6.94 -10.17 -8.62
N GLY A 60 5.94 -10.23 -9.50
CA GLY A 60 5.62 -9.11 -10.40
C GLY A 60 5.26 -7.84 -9.63
N LEU A 61 4.35 -7.95 -8.67
CA LEU A 61 3.90 -6.81 -7.84
C LEU A 61 4.99 -6.25 -6.93
N MET A 62 5.98 -7.05 -6.54
CA MET A 62 7.11 -6.60 -5.74
C MET A 62 8.24 -6.00 -6.60
N LEU A 63 8.54 -6.62 -7.75
CA LEU A 63 9.63 -6.23 -8.64
C LEU A 63 9.37 -4.88 -9.31
N LEU A 64 8.15 -4.63 -9.77
CA LEU A 64 7.75 -3.39 -10.45
C LEU A 64 8.03 -2.12 -9.64
N PRO A 65 7.48 -1.96 -8.41
CA PRO A 65 7.75 -0.78 -7.60
C PRO A 65 9.21 -0.68 -7.16
N LEU A 66 9.89 -1.82 -6.91
CA LEU A 66 11.31 -1.84 -6.54
C LEU A 66 12.19 -1.24 -7.65
N LEU A 67 12.00 -1.68 -8.89
CA LEU A 67 12.71 -1.15 -10.05
C LEU A 67 12.37 0.33 -10.32
N ALA A 68 11.11 0.73 -10.12
CA ALA A 68 10.71 2.13 -10.24
C ALA A 68 11.41 3.01 -9.19
N TRP A 69 11.48 2.55 -7.94
CA TRP A 69 12.19 3.24 -6.87
C TRP A 69 13.69 3.34 -7.15
N LEU A 70 14.32 2.26 -7.61
CA LEU A 70 15.73 2.28 -8.00
C LEU A 70 15.98 3.33 -9.09
N MET A 71 15.14 3.39 -10.13
CA MET A 71 15.24 4.41 -11.17
C MET A 71 15.13 5.84 -10.61
N VAL A 72 14.19 6.09 -9.69
CA VAL A 72 14.05 7.40 -9.03
C VAL A 72 15.28 7.72 -8.19
N LEU A 73 15.81 6.76 -7.42
CA LEU A 73 17.00 6.95 -6.59
C LEU A 73 18.25 7.25 -7.42
N PHE A 74 18.44 6.56 -8.55
CA PHE A 74 19.58 6.81 -9.44
C PHE A 74 19.48 8.14 -10.21
N ASN A 75 18.27 8.65 -10.44
CA ASN A 75 18.02 9.91 -11.13
C ASN A 75 17.59 11.03 -10.17
N LEU A 76 17.91 10.89 -8.89
CA LEU A 76 17.43 11.80 -7.86
C LEU A 76 18.15 13.15 -7.97
N GLU A 77 17.54 14.09 -8.68
CA GLU A 77 17.98 15.48 -8.68
C GLU A 77 17.58 16.12 -7.35
N ILE A 78 18.48 16.09 -6.36
CA ILE A 78 18.34 16.90 -5.14
C ILE A 78 18.52 18.36 -5.56
N LYS A 79 17.43 18.98 -6.02
CA LYS A 79 17.38 20.43 -6.14
C LYS A 79 17.61 20.95 -4.73
N ARG A 80 18.76 21.59 -4.51
CA ARG A 80 18.96 22.47 -3.35
C ARG A 80 17.81 23.46 -3.43
N LYS A 81 16.79 23.23 -2.61
CA LYS A 81 15.72 24.20 -2.39
C LYS A 81 16.48 25.44 -1.97
N ASN A 82 16.58 26.44 -2.86
CA ASN A 82 17.09 27.75 -2.50
C ASN A 82 16.40 28.08 -1.20
N GLN A 83 17.20 28.16 -0.14
CA GLN A 83 16.71 28.37 1.22
C GLN A 83 15.88 29.64 1.13
N ARG A 84 14.55 29.48 1.07
CA ARG A 84 13.65 30.59 1.30
C ARG A 84 14.10 31.11 2.66
N ALA A 85 14.57 32.36 2.64
CA ALA A 85 15.12 33.06 3.79
C ALA A 85 14.35 32.63 5.03
N THR A 86 15.10 32.15 6.04
CA THR A 86 14.61 31.68 7.34
C THR A 86 13.35 32.43 7.74
N GLU A 87 12.20 31.86 7.38
CA GLU A 87 10.93 32.28 7.94
C GLU A 87 11.09 31.96 9.41
N ASN A 88 11.02 32.97 10.27
CA ASN A 88 11.03 32.77 11.70
C ASN A 88 9.85 31.84 12.02
N VAL A 89 10.13 30.55 12.16
CA VAL A 89 9.14 29.55 12.53
C VAL A 89 8.83 29.82 13.99
N VAL A 90 7.90 30.73 14.23
CA VAL A 90 7.34 30.96 15.55
C VAL A 90 6.71 29.64 15.98
N PHE A 91 7.24 29.05 17.04
CA PHE A 91 6.74 27.79 17.58
C PHE A 91 5.39 28.06 18.25
N VAL A 92 4.32 28.01 17.46
CA VAL A 92 2.96 28.18 17.96
C VAL A 92 2.56 26.88 18.66
N VAL A 93 2.47 26.92 19.99
CA VAL A 93 1.95 25.79 20.77
C VAL A 93 0.48 25.61 20.39
N PRO A 94 0.06 24.42 19.91
CA PRO A 94 -1.32 24.19 19.53
C PRO A 94 -2.23 24.30 20.76
N ALA A 95 -3.41 24.90 20.59
CA ALA A 95 -4.41 24.99 21.64
C ALA A 95 -4.69 23.60 22.25
N THR A 96 -4.90 23.54 23.56
CA THR A 96 -5.16 22.30 24.33
C THR A 96 -6.29 21.46 23.73
N ARG A 97 -7.34 22.11 23.23
CA ARG A 97 -8.46 21.46 22.52
C ARG A 97 -8.00 20.72 21.26
N THR A 98 -7.07 21.30 20.50
CA THR A 98 -6.49 20.68 19.31
C THR A 98 -5.60 19.50 19.70
N MET A 99 -4.84 19.62 20.78
CA MET A 99 -3.99 18.53 21.29
C MET A 99 -4.85 17.32 21.74
N LEU A 100 -5.88 17.55 22.55
CA LEU A 100 -6.82 16.50 22.97
C LEU A 100 -7.50 15.82 21.77
N ARG A 101 -7.84 16.63 20.75
CA ARG A 101 -8.39 16.17 19.47
C ARG A 101 -7.43 15.24 18.73
N HIS A 102 -6.12 15.46 18.77
CA HIS A 102 -5.15 14.57 18.13
C HIS A 102 -4.87 13.32 18.97
N ILE A 103 -4.84 13.44 20.30
CA ILE A 103 -4.71 12.30 21.21
C ILE A 103 -5.88 11.33 21.00
N ALA A 104 -7.12 11.82 20.99
CA ALA A 104 -8.28 10.98 20.73
C ALA A 104 -8.21 10.30 19.35
N LEU A 105 -7.72 11.02 18.33
CA LEU A 105 -7.54 10.45 16.99
C LEU A 105 -6.48 9.34 17.00
N PHE A 106 -5.39 9.49 17.75
CA PHE A 106 -4.38 8.46 17.91
C PHE A 106 -4.98 7.18 18.50
N PHE A 107 -5.79 7.27 19.55
CA PHE A 107 -6.46 6.10 20.15
C PHE A 107 -7.46 5.43 19.19
N ILE A 108 -8.16 6.20 18.37
CA ILE A 108 -9.08 5.64 17.37
C ILE A 108 -8.27 4.92 16.28
N VAL A 109 -7.24 5.57 15.74
CA VAL A 109 -6.50 5.09 14.57
C VAL A 109 -5.57 3.93 14.92
N VAL A 110 -4.94 3.94 16.10
CA VAL A 110 -3.90 2.96 16.45
C VAL A 110 -4.50 1.77 17.19
N PRO A 111 -4.85 1.84 18.49
CA PRO A 111 -5.31 0.67 19.22
C PRO A 111 -6.70 0.20 18.79
N LEU A 112 -7.67 1.10 18.58
CA LEU A 112 -9.04 0.67 18.25
C LEU A 112 -9.09 0.04 16.85
N SER A 113 -8.61 0.72 15.82
CA SER A 113 -8.55 0.15 14.46
C SER A 113 -7.65 -1.07 14.38
N GLY A 114 -6.52 -1.08 15.11
CA GLY A 114 -5.63 -2.24 15.15
C GLY A 114 -6.32 -3.47 15.76
N ALA A 115 -6.96 -3.32 16.92
CA ALA A 115 -7.70 -4.42 17.55
C ALA A 115 -8.87 -4.89 16.66
N ALA A 116 -9.66 -3.97 16.11
CA ALA A 116 -10.76 -4.32 15.21
C ALA A 116 -10.26 -5.05 13.96
N SER A 117 -9.16 -4.58 13.35
CA SER A 117 -8.56 -5.24 12.18
C SER A 117 -8.12 -6.67 12.48
N ALA A 118 -7.52 -6.92 13.65
CA ALA A 118 -7.09 -8.26 14.03
C ALA A 118 -8.29 -9.22 14.10
N TYR A 119 -9.37 -8.83 14.79
CA TYR A 119 -10.58 -9.65 14.89
C TYR A 119 -11.26 -9.87 13.54
N ILE A 120 -11.40 -8.81 12.73
CA ILE A 120 -12.00 -8.90 11.39
C ILE A 120 -11.17 -9.82 10.48
N SER A 121 -9.84 -9.69 10.48
CA SER A 121 -8.97 -10.52 9.65
C SER A 121 -9.03 -11.99 10.04
N VAL A 122 -9.05 -12.30 11.34
CA VAL A 122 -9.23 -13.68 11.81
C VAL A 122 -10.61 -14.22 11.44
N ALA A 123 -11.68 -13.43 11.66
CA ALA A 123 -13.03 -13.81 11.28
C ALA A 123 -13.17 -14.05 9.76
N LEU A 124 -12.51 -13.26 8.92
CA LEU A 124 -12.50 -13.50 7.48
C LEU A 124 -11.80 -14.82 7.13
N ALA A 125 -10.71 -15.16 7.82
CA ALA A 125 -9.99 -16.40 7.58
C ALA A 125 -10.80 -17.65 7.96
N THR A 126 -11.75 -17.56 8.91
CA THR A 126 -12.61 -18.70 9.27
C THR A 126 -13.62 -19.09 8.18
N PHE A 127 -13.93 -18.19 7.25
CA PHE A 127 -14.84 -18.49 6.14
C PHE A 127 -14.15 -19.20 4.96
N VAL A 128 -12.82 -19.29 4.96
CA VAL A 128 -12.05 -19.87 3.86
C VAL A 128 -11.65 -21.31 4.22
N PRO A 129 -11.95 -22.32 3.39
CA PRO A 129 -11.64 -23.72 3.67
C PRO A 129 -10.17 -24.04 3.37
N TRP A 130 -9.26 -23.33 4.04
CA TRP A 130 -7.81 -23.48 3.86
C TRP A 130 -7.16 -24.19 5.03
N SER A 131 -5.97 -24.73 4.77
CA SER A 131 -5.11 -25.26 5.84
C SER A 131 -4.80 -24.16 6.85
N ARG A 132 -4.59 -24.54 8.12
CA ARG A 132 -4.31 -23.59 9.21
C ARG A 132 -3.12 -22.68 8.91
N VAL A 133 -2.10 -23.21 8.21
CA VAL A 133 -0.93 -22.44 7.78
C VAL A 133 -1.33 -21.32 6.81
N ASN A 134 -2.09 -21.65 5.77
CA ASN A 134 -2.52 -20.66 4.76
C ASN A 134 -3.49 -19.62 5.35
N ALA A 135 -4.36 -20.04 6.28
CA ALA A 135 -5.25 -19.13 7.00
C ALA A 135 -4.47 -18.10 7.83
N VAL A 136 -3.42 -18.51 8.55
CA VAL A 136 -2.58 -17.58 9.32
C VAL A 136 -1.84 -16.60 8.40
N VAL A 137 -1.30 -17.09 7.27
CA VAL A 137 -0.67 -16.21 6.28
C VAL A 137 -1.66 -15.17 5.75
N LEU A 138 -2.90 -15.56 5.47
CA LEU A 138 -3.96 -14.66 5.04
C LEU A 138 -4.25 -13.57 6.09
N VAL A 139 -4.37 -13.95 7.37
CA VAL A 139 -4.61 -12.99 8.47
C VAL A 139 -3.49 -11.96 8.53
N VAL A 140 -2.23 -12.40 8.48
CA VAL A 140 -1.06 -11.51 8.55
C VAL A 140 -1.01 -10.54 7.36
N MET A 141 -1.43 -10.99 6.16
CA MET A 141 -1.44 -10.16 4.96
C MET A 141 -2.61 -9.17 4.94
N ILE A 142 -3.80 -9.57 5.39
CA ILE A 142 -5.01 -8.74 5.34
C ILE A 142 -5.09 -7.75 6.50
N ALA A 143 -4.62 -8.11 7.70
CA ALA A 143 -4.68 -7.26 8.89
C ALA A 143 -4.14 -5.82 8.66
N PRO A 144 -2.95 -5.60 8.08
CA PRO A 144 -2.46 -4.25 7.82
C PRO A 144 -3.29 -3.49 6.77
N LEU A 145 -3.91 -4.19 5.81
CA LEU A 145 -4.79 -3.57 4.82
C LEU A 145 -6.08 -3.09 5.49
N VAL A 146 -6.71 -3.93 6.31
CA VAL A 146 -7.93 -3.58 7.07
C VAL A 146 -7.64 -2.45 8.05
N TRP A 147 -6.49 -2.52 8.74
CA TRP A 147 -6.06 -1.45 9.63
C TRP A 147 -5.84 -0.14 8.88
N GLY A 148 -5.14 -0.17 7.74
CA GLY A 148 -4.91 0.99 6.89
C GLY A 148 -6.21 1.63 6.39
N LEU A 149 -7.19 0.82 5.97
CA LEU A 149 -8.52 1.30 5.59
C LEU A 149 -9.27 1.95 6.75
N ALA A 150 -9.28 1.31 7.92
CA ALA A 150 -9.92 1.85 9.12
C ALA A 150 -9.27 3.16 9.59
N ALA A 151 -7.94 3.21 9.57
CA ALA A 151 -7.14 4.41 9.85
C ALA A 151 -7.44 5.54 8.86
N TRP A 152 -7.45 5.23 7.56
CA TRP A 152 -7.80 6.18 6.52
C TRP A 152 -9.21 6.75 6.72
N TRP A 153 -10.21 5.88 6.98
CA TRP A 153 -11.58 6.32 7.19
C TRP A 153 -11.70 7.22 8.44
N ALA A 154 -11.06 6.85 9.54
CA ALA A 154 -11.04 7.65 10.77
C ALA A 154 -10.39 9.03 10.58
N CYS A 155 -9.42 9.16 9.67
CA CYS A 155 -8.76 10.42 9.33
C CYS A 155 -9.53 11.25 8.29
N ALA A 156 -10.19 10.59 7.34
CA ALA A 156 -10.88 11.25 6.22
C ALA A 156 -12.27 11.80 6.61
N ASP A 157 -12.96 11.18 7.58
CA ASP A 157 -14.30 11.58 7.96
C ASP A 157 -14.29 12.90 8.78
N PRO A 158 -15.09 13.92 8.39
CA PRO A 158 -15.22 15.15 9.18
C PRO A 158 -15.82 14.91 10.57
N THR A 159 -16.62 13.83 10.71
CA THR A 159 -17.33 13.47 11.94
C THR A 159 -16.79 12.19 12.55
N ARG A 160 -16.04 12.33 13.65
CA ARG A 160 -15.27 11.23 14.25
C ARG A 160 -16.07 10.12 14.90
N TYR A 161 -17.31 10.39 15.30
CA TYR A 161 -18.14 9.38 15.95
C TYR A 161 -18.54 8.26 14.98
N ARG A 162 -18.73 8.56 13.69
CA ARG A 162 -19.12 7.59 12.65
C ARG A 162 -18.06 6.51 12.44
N PRO A 163 -16.78 6.82 12.16
CA PRO A 163 -15.75 5.80 12.01
C PRO A 163 -15.49 5.09 13.34
N THR A 164 -15.53 5.79 14.49
CA THR A 164 -15.34 5.15 15.79
C THR A 164 -16.39 4.07 16.04
N LEU A 165 -17.67 4.37 15.81
CA LEU A 165 -18.76 3.40 15.95
C LEU A 165 -18.65 2.28 14.92
N GLY A 166 -18.40 2.61 13.65
CA GLY A 166 -18.27 1.62 12.58
C GLY A 166 -17.15 0.61 12.84
N ILE A 167 -15.97 1.11 13.21
CA ILE A 167 -14.79 0.28 13.53
C ILE A 167 -15.05 -0.55 14.77
N SER A 168 -15.67 0.02 15.82
CA SER A 168 -16.00 -0.70 17.05
C SER A 168 -17.01 -1.82 16.79
N ILE A 169 -18.08 -1.54 16.05
CA ILE A 169 -19.11 -2.53 15.69
C ILE A 169 -18.49 -3.64 14.84
N ALA A 170 -17.72 -3.29 13.80
CA ALA A 170 -17.07 -4.28 12.95
C ALA A 170 -16.08 -5.16 13.75
N GLY A 171 -15.32 -4.56 14.67
CA GLY A 171 -14.44 -5.29 15.58
C GLY A 171 -15.18 -6.23 16.52
N LEU A 172 -16.31 -5.79 17.09
CA LEU A 172 -17.17 -6.61 17.94
C LEU A 172 -17.81 -7.78 17.18
N ILE A 173 -18.27 -7.56 15.95
CA ILE A 173 -18.79 -8.62 15.08
C ILE A 173 -17.68 -9.63 14.79
N GLY A 174 -16.48 -9.15 14.42
CA GLY A 174 -15.32 -10.01 14.22
C GLY A 174 -15.00 -10.85 15.45
N ALA A 175 -14.97 -10.23 16.63
CA ALA A 175 -14.74 -10.93 17.90
C ALA A 175 -15.83 -11.98 18.17
N ALA A 176 -17.10 -11.64 17.99
CA ALA A 176 -18.21 -12.57 18.19
C ALA A 176 -18.10 -13.81 17.29
N ILE A 177 -17.71 -13.63 16.02
CA ILE A 177 -17.48 -14.75 15.09
C ILE A 177 -16.34 -15.62 15.59
N VAL A 178 -15.20 -15.02 15.96
CA VAL A 178 -14.00 -15.75 16.42
C VAL A 178 -14.26 -16.56 17.70
N TYR A 179 -15.05 -16.04 18.65
CA TYR A 179 -15.40 -16.74 19.89
C TYR A 179 -16.58 -17.70 19.77
N SER A 180 -17.30 -17.70 18.64
CA SER A 180 -18.41 -18.63 18.38
C SER A 180 -17.99 -19.95 17.76
N GLN A 181 -16.72 -20.09 17.37
CA GLN A 181 -16.12 -21.32 16.85
C GLN A 181 -15.38 -22.09 17.94
#